data_AF-A0A7S1ZQN9-F1
#
_entry.id   AF-A0A7S1ZQN9-F1
#
_cell.length_a   1.000
_cell.length_b   1.000
_cell.length_c   1.000
_cell.angle_alpha   90.00
_cell.angle_beta   90.00
_cell.angle_gamma   90.00
#
_symmetry.space_group_name_H-M   'P 1'
#
loop_
_entity.id
_entity.type
_entity.pdbx_description
1 polymer ?
#
loop_
_entity_poly.entity_id
_entity_poly.type
_entity_poly.pdbx_seq_one_letter_code
_entity_poly.pdbx_strand_id
1 'polypeptide(L)'
;GKACQRLCSPMSCCFAQEEMFNCYDEQTVKCEEFRACQNFFLGNNSPQEETGGDEAVSLESEMERICSVDGIAEDGGEACQRVCSPQSCCFASDERFNCWDEQPMLCKEFEVCKNLYSSAGNLV
;
A
#
# COMPACT_ATOMS: atom_id res chain seq x y z
N GLY A 1 7.96 -2.61 15.79
CA GLY A 1 8.85 -1.45 15.48
C GLY A 1 8.90 -1.21 13.98
N LYS A 2 8.90 0.06 13.53
CA LYS A 2 8.74 0.46 12.11
C LYS A 2 9.78 -0.17 11.16
N ALA A 3 11.01 -0.42 11.62
CA ALA A 3 12.03 -1.11 10.83
C ALA A 3 11.69 -2.58 10.55
N CYS A 4 11.12 -3.28 11.53
CA CYS A 4 10.67 -4.66 11.38
C CYS A 4 9.47 -4.73 10.41
N GLN A 5 8.52 -3.82 10.55
CA GLN A 5 7.37 -3.74 9.64
C GLN A 5 7.83 -3.51 8.19
N ARG A 6 8.69 -2.52 7.92
CA ARG A 6 9.20 -2.28 6.55
C ARG A 6 9.96 -3.47 5.98
N LEU A 7 10.70 -4.20 6.82
CA LEU A 7 11.43 -5.38 6.39
C LEU A 7 10.47 -6.55 6.08
N CYS A 8 9.43 -6.71 6.88
CA CYS A 8 8.54 -7.87 6.82
C CYS A 8 7.33 -7.69 5.87
N SER A 9 6.87 -6.47 5.63
CA SER A 9 5.71 -6.17 4.78
C SER A 9 5.80 -6.73 3.35
N PRO A 10 6.95 -6.68 2.64
CA PRO A 10 7.04 -7.22 1.28
C PRO A 10 6.77 -8.72 1.18
N MET A 11 6.94 -9.46 2.28
CA MET A 11 6.76 -10.91 2.36
C MET A 11 5.58 -11.28 3.26
N SER A 12 4.61 -10.38 3.47
CA SER A 12 3.42 -10.66 4.28
C SER A 12 2.57 -11.79 3.71
N CYS A 13 2.55 -11.96 2.39
CA CYS A 13 1.80 -13.03 1.70
C CYS A 13 2.26 -14.44 2.12
N CYS A 14 3.49 -14.61 2.60
CA CYS A 14 3.98 -15.91 3.09
C CYS A 14 3.21 -16.39 4.34
N PHE A 15 2.54 -15.48 5.03
CA PHE A 15 1.85 -15.73 6.30
C PHE A 15 0.34 -15.49 6.21
N ALA A 16 -0.20 -15.32 5.00
CA ALA A 16 -1.63 -15.20 4.78
C ALA A 16 -2.32 -16.54 5.12
N GLN A 17 -3.43 -16.48 5.87
CA GLN A 17 -4.20 -17.67 6.25
C GLN A 17 -5.11 -18.17 5.11
N GLU A 18 -5.49 -17.26 4.21
CA GLU A 18 -6.29 -17.57 3.05
C GLU A 18 -5.37 -18.04 1.92
N GLU A 19 -5.59 -19.27 1.45
CA GLU A 19 -4.80 -19.92 0.39
C GLU A 19 -4.66 -19.04 -0.86
N MET A 20 -5.70 -18.29 -1.22
CA MET A 20 -5.68 -17.42 -2.40
C MET A 20 -4.73 -16.22 -2.30
N PHE A 21 -4.35 -15.83 -1.09
CA PHE A 21 -3.40 -14.74 -0.82
C PHE A 21 -2.06 -15.27 -0.30
N ASN A 22 -1.94 -16.59 -0.11
CA ASN A 22 -0.74 -17.23 0.36
C ASN A 22 0.23 -17.47 -0.81
N CYS A 23 1.44 -16.92 -0.70
CA CYS A 23 2.47 -17.03 -1.74
C CYS A 23 3.57 -18.05 -1.41
N TYR A 24 3.38 -18.87 -0.36
CA TYR A 24 4.43 -19.72 0.20
C TYR A 24 4.88 -20.80 -0.78
N ASP A 25 3.95 -21.44 -1.48
CA ASP A 25 4.28 -22.50 -2.45
C ASP A 25 5.02 -21.94 -3.68
N GLU A 26 4.73 -20.70 -4.07
CA GLU A 26 5.37 -20.05 -5.22
C GLU A 26 6.74 -19.46 -4.86
N GLN A 27 6.92 -19.01 -3.62
CA GLN A 27 8.10 -18.27 -3.16
C GLN A 27 8.77 -18.91 -1.94
N THR A 28 8.75 -20.24 -1.84
CA THR A 28 9.17 -21.00 -0.65
C THR A 28 10.54 -20.58 -0.10
N VAL A 29 11.55 -20.43 -0.97
CA VAL A 29 12.91 -20.04 -0.54
C VAL A 29 12.91 -18.66 0.13
N LYS A 30 12.23 -17.68 -0.47
CA LYS A 30 12.14 -16.34 0.09
C LYS A 30 11.26 -16.32 1.34
N CYS A 31 10.17 -17.09 1.38
CA CYS A 31 9.35 -17.19 2.57
C CYS A 31 10.12 -17.78 3.76
N GLU A 32 11.00 -18.76 3.52
CA GLU A 32 11.90 -19.28 4.56
C GLU A 32 12.93 -18.25 5.03
N GLU A 33 13.51 -17.45 4.13
CA GLU A 33 14.43 -16.35 4.50
C GLU A 33 13.76 -15.32 5.43
N PHE A 34 12.45 -15.09 5.25
CA PHE A 34 11.66 -14.14 6.03
C PHE A 34 10.89 -14.79 7.17
N ARG A 35 11.13 -16.06 7.49
CA ARG A 35 10.42 -16.80 8.55
C ARG A 35 10.48 -16.12 9.92
N ALA A 36 11.53 -15.33 10.20
CA ALA A 36 11.61 -14.53 11.43
C ALA A 36 10.46 -13.49 11.56
N CYS A 37 9.87 -13.07 10.44
CA CYS A 37 8.70 -12.20 10.38
C CYS A 37 7.39 -12.90 10.76
N GLN A 38 7.37 -14.23 10.87
CA GLN A 38 6.17 -15.00 11.21
C GLN A 38 5.53 -14.52 12.51
N ASN A 39 6.34 -14.18 13.53
CA ASN A 39 5.84 -13.69 14.82
C ASN A 39 5.15 -12.32 14.71
N PHE A 40 5.51 -11.52 13.71
CA PHE A 40 4.85 -10.24 13.44
C PHE A 40 3.42 -10.45 12.91
N PHE A 41 3.21 -11.50 12.10
CA PHE A 41 1.90 -11.78 11.47
C PHE A 41 1.04 -12.78 12.26
N LEU A 42 1.64 -13.66 13.09
CA LEU A 42 0.94 -14.67 13.89
C LEU A 42 0.79 -14.29 15.38
N GLY A 43 1.38 -13.18 15.83
CA GLY A 43 1.50 -12.80 17.24
C GLY A 43 0.25 -12.22 17.92
N ASN A 44 -0.91 -12.13 17.26
CA ASN A 44 -2.12 -11.51 17.84
C ASN A 44 -2.99 -12.45 18.69
N ASN A 45 -2.39 -13.24 19.60
CA ASN A 45 -3.14 -14.02 20.60
C ASN A 45 -2.61 -13.88 22.04
N SER A 46 -2.12 -12.69 22.43
CA SER A 46 -2.13 -12.34 23.86
C SER A 46 -2.25 -10.84 24.11
N PRO A 47 -3.04 -10.43 25.12
CA PRO A 47 -3.27 -9.04 25.46
C PRO A 47 -2.04 -8.52 26.21
N GLN A 48 -1.21 -7.72 25.55
CA GLN A 48 -0.17 -6.95 26.24
C GLN A 48 -0.25 -5.48 25.82
N GLU A 49 -0.99 -4.77 26.67
CA GLU A 49 -0.73 -3.42 27.17
C GLU A 49 -0.26 -2.39 26.15
N GLU A 50 -1.28 -1.77 25.58
CA GLU A 50 -1.26 -0.44 24.99
C GLU A 50 -0.68 0.58 25.97
N THR A 51 0.57 0.97 25.76
CA THR A 51 1.08 2.26 26.23
C THR A 51 1.97 2.86 25.15
N GLY A 52 1.40 3.80 24.40
CA GLY A 52 2.11 4.59 23.38
C GLY A 52 1.36 4.60 22.05
N GLY A 53 0.34 5.45 21.97
CA GLY A 53 -0.42 5.68 20.74
C GLY A 53 0.47 6.15 19.59
N ASP A 54 0.56 5.30 18.58
CA ASP A 54 0.47 5.69 17.18
C ASP A 54 -0.42 4.61 16.59
N GLU A 55 -1.69 4.96 16.36
CA GLU A 55 -2.63 4.17 15.57
C GLU A 55 -1.88 3.60 14.38
N ALA A 56 -2.04 2.31 14.09
CA ALA A 56 -1.47 1.73 12.88
C ALA A 56 -2.06 2.48 11.68
N VAL A 57 -1.34 3.51 11.18
CA VAL A 57 -1.77 4.32 10.06
C VAL A 57 -1.91 3.37 8.88
N SER A 58 -3.16 3.13 8.48
CA SER A 58 -3.47 2.34 7.30
C SER A 58 -2.81 3.00 6.09
N LEU A 59 -2.38 2.20 5.11
CA LEU A 59 -1.87 2.71 3.83
C LEU A 59 -2.88 3.71 3.23
N GLU A 60 -4.18 3.41 3.36
CA GLU A 60 -5.28 4.29 2.95
C GLU A 60 -5.18 5.67 3.62
N SER A 61 -5.06 5.72 4.94
CA SER A 61 -4.95 6.99 5.69
C SER A 61 -3.65 7.75 5.38
N GLU A 62 -2.55 7.05 5.10
CA GLU A 62 -1.31 7.68 4.67
C GLU A 62 -1.47 8.31 3.28
N MET A 63 -2.07 7.58 2.33
CA MET A 63 -2.37 8.07 0.99
C MET A 63 -3.35 9.24 1.03
N GLU A 64 -4.41 9.17 1.84
CA GLU A 64 -5.36 10.27 2.04
C GLU A 64 -4.66 11.55 2.49
N ARG A 65 -3.73 11.43 3.45
CA ARG A 65 -2.99 12.58 3.96
C ARG A 65 -2.08 13.19 2.88
N ILE A 66 -1.23 12.39 2.22
CA ILE A 66 -0.22 12.91 1.29
C ILE A 66 -0.78 13.26 -0.09
N CYS A 67 -1.88 12.61 -0.51
CA CYS A 67 -2.57 12.91 -1.77
C CYS A 67 -3.77 13.84 -1.57
N SER A 68 -3.99 14.38 -0.37
CA SER A 68 -4.88 15.52 -0.19
C SER A 68 -4.36 16.74 -0.95
N VAL A 69 -5.23 17.70 -1.23
CA VAL A 69 -4.84 18.97 -1.86
C VAL A 69 -3.75 19.68 -1.06
N ASP A 70 -3.88 19.68 0.27
CA ASP A 70 -2.90 20.30 1.17
C ASP A 70 -1.57 19.53 1.17
N GLY A 71 -1.62 18.20 1.19
CA GLY A 71 -0.44 17.34 1.11
C GLY A 71 0.35 17.55 -0.18
N ILE A 72 -0.35 17.61 -1.32
CA ILE A 72 0.26 17.90 -2.63
C ILE A 72 0.83 19.32 -2.66
N ALA A 73 0.15 20.30 -2.06
CA ALA A 73 0.65 21.67 -2.01
C ALA A 73 1.91 21.82 -1.14
N GLU A 74 2.08 20.97 -0.12
CA GLU A 74 3.23 20.99 0.80
C GLU A 74 4.53 20.52 0.12
N ASP A 75 4.47 19.43 -0.65
CA ASP A 75 5.66 18.78 -1.23
C ASP A 75 5.70 18.79 -2.77
N GLY A 76 4.74 19.44 -3.42
CA GLY A 76 4.60 19.47 -4.88
C GLY A 76 4.07 18.15 -5.47
N GLY A 77 3.54 17.25 -4.65
CA GLY A 77 2.99 15.96 -5.05
C GLY A 77 4.02 14.83 -5.15
N GLU A 78 5.26 15.02 -4.69
CA GLU A 78 6.31 14.00 -4.82
C GLU A 78 5.98 12.74 -4.01
N ALA A 79 5.55 12.88 -2.75
CA ALA A 79 5.15 11.74 -1.93
C ALA A 79 3.91 11.06 -2.51
N CYS A 80 2.92 11.85 -2.95
CA CYS A 80 1.72 11.31 -3.59
C CYS A 80 2.06 10.53 -4.86
N GLN A 81 2.92 11.07 -5.74
CA GLN A 81 3.37 10.39 -6.95
C GLN A 81 4.05 9.06 -6.64
N ARG A 82 4.90 9.02 -5.62
CA ARG A 82 5.60 7.80 -5.22
C ARG A 82 4.65 6.68 -4.84
N VAL A 83 3.65 6.97 -3.99
CA VAL A 83 2.67 5.96 -3.54
C VAL A 83 1.68 5.59 -4.64
N CYS A 84 1.34 6.52 -5.53
CA CYS A 84 0.35 6.32 -6.59
C CYS A 84 0.92 5.72 -7.88
N SER A 85 2.24 5.74 -8.06
CA SER A 85 2.89 5.22 -9.27
C SER A 85 2.51 3.78 -9.63
N PRO A 86 2.33 2.83 -8.67
CA PRO A 86 1.97 1.46 -9.01
C PRO A 86 0.56 1.33 -9.63
N GLN A 87 -0.36 2.25 -9.29
CA GLN A 87 -1.73 2.28 -9.81
C GLN A 87 -2.01 3.50 -10.70
N SER A 88 -0.96 4.04 -11.32
CA SER A 88 -1.09 5.17 -12.26
C SER A 88 -1.96 4.82 -13.47
N CYS A 89 -2.03 3.54 -13.87
CA CYS A 89 -2.89 3.09 -14.97
C CYS A 89 -4.38 3.38 -14.70
N CYS A 90 -4.84 3.41 -13.45
CA CYS A 90 -6.23 3.72 -13.12
C CYS A 90 -6.65 5.14 -13.56
N PHE A 91 -5.67 6.03 -13.71
CA PHE A 91 -5.85 7.44 -14.06
C PHE A 91 -5.34 7.79 -15.46
N ALA A 92 -5.00 6.79 -16.27
CA ALA A 92 -4.60 7.01 -17.66
C ALA A 92 -5.79 7.55 -18.46
N SER A 93 -5.58 8.63 -19.21
CA SER A 93 -6.61 9.24 -20.07
C SER A 93 -6.85 8.46 -21.36
N ASP A 94 -5.85 7.70 -21.80
CA ASP A 94 -5.96 6.80 -22.95
C ASP A 94 -6.52 5.47 -22.47
N GLU A 95 -7.71 5.11 -22.95
CA GLU A 95 -8.43 3.89 -22.60
C GLU A 95 -7.59 2.62 -22.80
N ARG A 96 -6.60 2.64 -23.72
CA ARG A 96 -5.73 1.48 -23.96
C ARG A 96 -4.75 1.20 -22.83
N PHE A 97 -4.46 2.20 -22.01
CA PHE A 97 -3.56 2.10 -20.84
C PHE A 97 -4.32 2.22 -19.52
N ASN A 98 -5.63 2.46 -19.59
CA ASN A 98 -6.47 2.51 -18.42
C ASN A 98 -6.75 1.09 -17.92
N CYS A 99 -6.58 0.85 -16.61
CA CYS A 99 -6.75 -0.48 -16.02
C CYS A 99 -8.00 -0.61 -15.13
N TRP A 100 -8.93 0.36 -15.22
CA TRP A 100 -10.11 0.42 -14.35
C TRP A 100 -11.05 -0.76 -14.56
N ASP A 101 -11.24 -1.21 -15.79
CA ASP A 101 -12.12 -2.33 -16.11
C ASP A 101 -11.52 -3.67 -15.67
N GLU A 102 -10.19 -3.81 -15.69
CA GLU A 102 -9.49 -5.01 -15.23
C GLU A 102 -9.35 -5.08 -13.71
N GLN A 103 -9.14 -3.94 -13.04
CA GLN A 103 -8.81 -3.88 -11.60
C GLN A 103 -9.64 -2.85 -10.82
N PRO A 104 -10.99 -2.91 -10.88
CA PRO A 104 -11.86 -1.85 -10.35
C PRO A 104 -11.75 -1.67 -8.83
N MET A 105 -11.56 -2.75 -8.08
CA MET A 105 -11.41 -2.68 -6.63
C MET A 105 -10.11 -1.99 -6.22
N LEU A 106 -9.01 -2.33 -6.89
CA LEU A 106 -7.69 -1.75 -6.62
C LEU A 106 -7.63 -0.30 -7.07
N CYS A 107 -8.23 0.04 -8.22
CA CYS A 107 -8.35 1.42 -8.65
C CYS A 107 -9.20 2.28 -7.70
N LYS A 108 -10.23 1.69 -7.08
CA LYS A 108 -11.04 2.36 -6.07
C LYS A 108 -10.27 2.62 -4.77
N GLU A 109 -9.44 1.68 -4.32
CA GLU A 109 -8.56 1.89 -3.15
C GLU A 109 -7.57 3.03 -3.35
N PHE A 110 -7.17 3.29 -4.60
CA PHE A 110 -6.24 4.36 -4.95
C PHE A 110 -6.94 5.64 -5.40
N GLU A 111 -8.26 5.77 -5.24
CA GLU A 111 -9.05 6.88 -5.81
C GLU A 111 -8.53 8.27 -5.38
N VAL A 112 -7.95 8.40 -4.19
CA VAL A 112 -7.36 9.67 -3.72
C VAL A 112 -6.18 10.15 -4.57
N CYS A 113 -5.49 9.25 -5.26
CA CYS A 113 -4.43 9.57 -6.23
C CYS A 113 -4.95 10.41 -7.39
N LYS A 114 -6.26 10.41 -7.65
CA LYS A 114 -6.90 11.27 -8.65
C LYS A 114 -6.59 12.75 -8.43
N ASN A 115 -6.34 13.19 -7.19
CA ASN A 115 -5.97 14.58 -6.91
C ASN A 115 -4.66 14.97 -7.58
N LEU A 116 -3.70 14.06 -7.68
CA LEU A 116 -2.43 14.27 -8.38
C LEU A 116 -2.66 14.51 -9.88
N TYR A 117 -3.57 13.76 -10.48
CA TYR A 117 -3.85 13.82 -11.92
C TYR A 117 -4.95 14.83 -12.30
N SER A 118 -5.77 15.28 -11.33
CA SER A 118 -6.85 16.27 -11.53
C SER A 118 -6.39 17.70 -11.24
N SER A 119 -5.40 17.88 -10.37
CA SER A 119 -4.72 19.18 -10.17
C SER A 119 -3.72 19.48 -11.30
N ALA A 120 -3.31 18.46 -12.06
CA ALA A 120 -2.57 18.59 -13.31
C ALA A 120 -3.49 18.95 -14.48
N GLY A 121 -4.03 20.17 -14.47
CA GLY A 121 -4.49 20.83 -15.69
C GLY A 121 -3.36 21.18 -16.68
N ASN A 122 -2.17 20.58 -16.55
CA ASN A 122 -1.04 20.71 -17.49
C ASN A 122 0.06 19.67 -17.17
N LEU A 123 0.59 19.05 -18.23
CA LEU A 123 1.75 18.12 -18.32
C LEU A 123 1.38 16.66 -17.99
N VAL A 124 1.36 15.70 -18.92
CA VAL A 124 2.20 15.47 -20.12
C VAL A 124 1.34 15.08 -21.33
#